data_AF-A0AAU2YS15-F1
#
_entry.id   AF-A0AAU2YS15-F1
#
_cell.length_a   1.000
_cell.length_b   1.000
_cell.length_c   1.000
_cell.angle_alpha   90.00
_cell.angle_beta   90.00
_cell.angle_gamma   90.00
#
_symmetry.space_group_name_H-M   'P 1'
#
loop_
_entity.id
_entity.type
_entity.pdbx_description
1 polymer ?
#
loop_
_entity_poly.entity_id
_entity_poly.type
_entity_poly.pdbx_seq_one_letter_code
_entity_poly.pdbx_strand_id
1 'polypeptide(L)'
;MQPQLWKESQRLWPQVATLAEGIPASIAREMVEARACFDAQLYTAAAVMVRRALEGMCIEQGTQKRALFQALKELRDDGKIEGRLFDWAQALRVLGNQGAHFSEESVSREDAADALSLAEALLNYIYVFAAKYEEFQNRRQSSAN
;
A
#
# COMPACT_ATOMS: atom_id res chain seq x y z
N MET A 1 -45.55 14.98 -3.43
CA MET A 1 -44.10 15.01 -3.14
C MET A 1 -43.53 13.68 -3.61
N GLN A 2 -42.90 13.63 -4.79
CA GLN A 2 -42.35 12.38 -5.33
C GLN A 2 -40.98 12.09 -4.71
N PRO A 3 -40.66 10.83 -4.33
CA PRO A 3 -39.35 10.51 -3.77
C PRO A 3 -38.29 10.51 -4.88
N GLN A 4 -37.12 11.07 -4.61
CA GLN A 4 -35.99 11.08 -5.53
C GLN A 4 -35.48 9.64 -5.74
N LEU A 5 -35.78 9.06 -6.91
CA LEU A 5 -35.37 7.74 -7.37
C LEU A 5 -34.02 7.81 -8.10
N TRP A 6 -32.95 8.11 -7.39
CA TRP A 6 -31.60 7.95 -7.94
C TRP A 6 -30.82 7.04 -7.00
N LYS A 7 -30.41 5.87 -7.51
CA LYS A 7 -29.37 5.07 -6.84
C LYS A 7 -28.04 5.80 -6.98
N GLU A 8 -27.15 5.59 -6.02
CA GLU A 8 -25.79 6.11 -6.03
C GLU A 8 -25.10 5.81 -7.37
N SER A 9 -24.34 6.79 -7.87
CA SER A 9 -23.62 6.65 -9.14
C SER A 9 -22.50 5.63 -9.00
N GLN A 10 -22.54 4.58 -9.81
CA GLN A 10 -21.49 3.56 -9.87
C GLN A 10 -20.61 3.77 -11.10
N ARG A 11 -19.29 3.76 -10.92
CA ARG A 11 -18.33 3.76 -12.03
C ARG A 11 -18.33 2.39 -12.71
N LEU A 12 -18.83 2.33 -13.93
CA LEU A 12 -18.82 1.10 -14.74
C LEU A 12 -17.49 0.91 -15.50
N TRP A 13 -16.90 2.02 -15.98
CA TRP A 13 -15.65 1.99 -16.73
C TRP A 13 -14.85 3.31 -16.61
N PRO A 14 -13.51 3.27 -16.62
CA PRO A 14 -12.68 2.08 -16.38
C PRO A 14 -12.91 1.56 -14.95
N GLN A 15 -12.82 0.22 -14.79
CA GLN A 15 -12.80 -0.37 -13.46
C GLN A 15 -11.47 0.00 -12.80
N VAL A 16 -11.52 0.90 -11.83
CA VAL A 16 -10.36 1.28 -11.04
C VAL A 16 -10.36 0.37 -9.82
N ALA A 17 -9.28 -0.40 -9.63
CA ALA A 17 -9.11 -1.17 -8.40
C ALA A 17 -9.22 -0.22 -7.20
N THR A 18 -10.20 -0.46 -6.34
CA THR A 18 -10.42 0.34 -5.14
C THR A 18 -9.68 -0.29 -3.98
N LEU A 19 -8.82 0.49 -3.33
CA LEU A 19 -8.19 0.10 -2.07
C LEU A 19 -9.20 0.21 -0.92
N ALA A 20 -8.90 -0.46 0.18
CA ALA A 20 -9.73 -0.40 1.38
C ALA A 20 -9.83 1.04 1.93
N GLU A 21 -11.01 1.41 2.42
CA GLU A 21 -11.34 2.78 2.86
C GLU A 21 -10.43 3.32 3.99
N GLY A 22 -9.84 2.43 4.80
CA GLY A 22 -8.91 2.81 5.87
C GLY A 22 -7.55 3.31 5.37
N ILE A 23 -7.20 3.08 4.11
CA ILE A 23 -5.90 3.48 3.55
C ILE A 23 -5.94 4.98 3.20
N PRO A 24 -4.95 5.79 3.66
CA PRO A 24 -4.89 7.22 3.38
C PRO A 24 -4.95 7.54 1.88
N ALA A 25 -5.76 8.54 1.50
CA ALA A 25 -6.02 8.88 0.11
C ALA A 25 -4.76 9.25 -0.71
N SER A 26 -3.75 9.84 -0.07
CA SER A 26 -2.46 10.14 -0.69
C SER A 26 -1.72 8.87 -1.10
N ILE A 27 -1.66 7.87 -0.22
CA ILE A 27 -1.01 6.57 -0.48
C ILE A 27 -1.83 5.76 -1.49
N ALA A 28 -3.16 5.78 -1.36
CA ALA A 28 -4.06 5.11 -2.29
C ALA A 28 -3.87 5.61 -3.73
N ARG A 29 -3.62 6.92 -3.91
CA ARG A 29 -3.31 7.50 -5.22
C ARG A 29 -2.05 6.89 -5.84
N GLU A 30 -0.97 6.76 -5.07
CA GLU A 30 0.30 6.19 -5.55
C GLU A 30 0.12 4.74 -6.03
N MET A 31 -0.71 3.95 -5.32
CA MET A 31 -1.04 2.58 -5.72
C MET A 31 -1.95 2.51 -6.96
N VAL A 32 -2.88 3.46 -7.13
CA VAL A 32 -3.68 3.59 -8.35
C VAL A 32 -2.79 3.90 -9.55
N GLU A 33 -1.82 4.80 -9.39
CA GLU A 33 -0.83 5.09 -10.42
C GLU A 33 0.06 3.87 -10.70
N ALA A 34 0.50 3.15 -9.67
CA ALA A 34 1.26 1.91 -9.82
C ALA A 34 0.50 0.86 -10.64
N ARG A 35 -0.81 0.69 -10.39
CA ARG A 35 -1.67 -0.20 -11.16
C ARG A 35 -1.83 0.28 -12.60
N ALA A 36 -2.03 1.58 -12.81
CA ALA A 36 -2.14 2.15 -14.16
C ALA A 36 -0.85 1.94 -14.98
N CYS A 37 0.33 2.08 -14.37
CA CYS A 37 1.60 1.73 -15.01
C CYS A 37 1.64 0.25 -15.40
N PHE A 38 1.23 -0.65 -14.50
CA PHE A 38 1.19 -2.08 -14.77
C PHE A 38 0.24 -2.45 -15.91
N ASP A 39 -0.97 -1.88 -15.91
CA ASP A 39 -1.98 -2.12 -16.95
C ASP A 39 -1.50 -1.61 -18.32
N ALA A 40 -0.69 -0.54 -18.33
CA ALA A 40 -0.01 -0.02 -19.52
C ALA A 40 1.28 -0.77 -19.88
N GLN A 41 1.59 -1.90 -19.21
CA GLN A 41 2.80 -2.71 -19.40
C GLN A 41 4.12 -1.96 -19.08
N LEU A 42 4.06 -0.92 -18.24
CA LEU A 42 5.21 -0.13 -17.77
C LEU A 42 5.70 -0.68 -16.41
N TYR A 43 6.18 -1.91 -16.40
CA TYR A 43 6.52 -2.67 -15.18
C TYR A 43 7.56 -1.99 -14.30
N THR A 44 8.60 -1.43 -14.92
CA THR A 44 9.62 -0.64 -14.21
C THR A 44 9.02 0.57 -13.50
N ALA A 45 8.10 1.30 -14.16
CA ALA A 45 7.42 2.43 -13.54
C ALA A 45 6.47 1.98 -12.42
N ALA A 46 5.78 0.86 -12.59
CA ALA A 46 4.91 0.29 -11.55
C ALA A 46 5.70 0.01 -10.26
N ALA A 47 6.90 -0.58 -10.36
CA ALA A 47 7.77 -0.81 -9.20
C ALA A 47 8.22 0.49 -8.51
N VAL A 48 8.50 1.55 -9.28
CA VAL A 48 8.84 2.87 -8.73
C VAL A 48 7.65 3.47 -7.97
N MET A 49 6.43 3.34 -8.50
CA MET A 49 5.22 3.82 -7.82
C MET A 49 4.90 3.02 -6.55
N VAL A 50 5.15 1.70 -6.54
CA VAL A 50 5.08 0.89 -5.32
C VAL A 50 6.05 1.41 -4.26
N ARG A 51 7.30 1.73 -4.63
CA ARG A 51 8.27 2.32 -3.71
C ARG A 51 7.79 3.67 -3.15
N ARG A 52 7.18 4.52 -3.98
CA ARG A 52 6.57 5.79 -3.52
C ARG A 52 5.43 5.58 -2.53
N ALA A 53 4.59 4.57 -2.75
CA ALA A 53 3.55 4.20 -1.79
C ALA A 53 4.13 3.77 -0.43
N LEU A 54 5.24 3.02 -0.43
CA LEU A 54 5.95 2.65 0.81
C LEU A 54 6.57 3.86 1.51
N GLU A 55 7.12 4.83 0.77
CA GLU A 55 7.60 6.09 1.36
C GLU A 55 6.45 6.86 2.02
N GLY A 56 5.31 6.98 1.34
CA GLY A 56 4.11 7.61 1.88
C GLY A 56 3.59 6.92 3.15
N MET A 57 3.55 5.58 3.14
CA MET A 57 3.21 4.76 4.30
C MET A 57 4.14 5.04 5.48
N CYS A 58 5.45 5.06 5.27
CA CYS A 58 6.38 5.35 6.36
C CYS A 58 6.22 6.76 6.93
N ILE A 59 6.04 7.77 6.06
CA ILE A 59 5.83 9.17 6.47
C ILE A 59 4.56 9.31 7.29
N GLU A 60 3.47 8.72 6.82
CA GLU A 60 2.19 8.76 7.52
C GLU A 60 2.30 8.06 8.88
N GLN A 61 3.03 6.94 8.95
CA GLN A 61 3.35 6.26 10.19
C GLN A 61 4.33 7.03 11.10
N GLY A 62 4.71 8.26 10.74
CA GLY A 62 5.44 9.19 11.60
C GLY A 62 6.96 9.06 11.55
N THR A 63 7.53 8.30 10.60
CA THR A 63 8.99 8.25 10.45
C THR A 63 9.54 9.63 10.11
N GLN A 64 10.75 9.93 10.60
CA GLN A 64 11.52 11.11 10.20
C GLN A 64 12.77 10.73 9.39
N LYS A 65 12.93 9.45 9.05
CA LYS A 65 14.10 8.97 8.31
C LYS A 65 13.99 9.33 6.84
N ARG A 66 15.06 9.87 6.28
CA ARG A 66 15.14 10.22 4.85
C ARG A 66 15.27 8.98 3.96
N ALA A 67 16.03 7.98 4.40
CA ALA A 67 16.25 6.77 3.63
C ALA A 67 15.14 5.75 3.91
N LEU A 68 14.44 5.28 2.87
CA LEU A 68 13.36 4.30 3.01
C LEU A 68 13.81 3.03 3.75
N PHE A 69 15.05 2.58 3.57
CA PHE A 69 15.61 1.47 4.35
C PHE A 69 15.55 1.72 5.87
N GLN A 70 15.95 2.91 6.30
CA GLN A 70 15.97 3.30 7.71
C GLN A 70 14.56 3.51 8.25
N ALA A 71 13.67 4.09 7.44
CA ALA A 71 12.27 4.27 7.78
C ALA A 71 11.56 2.94 8.04
N LEU A 72 11.71 1.96 7.13
CA LEU A 72 11.16 0.62 7.31
C LEU A 72 11.73 -0.09 8.54
N LYS A 73 13.02 0.13 8.82
CA LYS A 73 13.67 -0.43 10.01
C LYS A 73 13.09 0.18 11.29
N GLU A 74 12.85 1.49 11.31
CA GLU A 74 12.20 2.19 12.43
C GLU A 74 10.79 1.65 12.67
N LEU A 75 9.95 1.51 11.63
CA LEU A 75 8.61 0.92 11.79
C LEU A 75 8.65 -0.48 12.42
N ARG A 76 9.62 -1.31 12.04
CA ARG A 76 9.80 -2.64 12.62
C ARG A 76 10.26 -2.56 14.07
N ASP A 77 11.26 -1.72 14.35
CA ASP A 77 11.82 -1.57 15.69
C ASP A 77 10.77 -0.99 16.67
N ASP A 78 9.83 -0.17 16.17
CA ASP A 78 8.67 0.35 16.90
C ASP A 78 7.48 -0.64 16.98
N GLY A 79 7.61 -1.83 16.38
CA GLY A 79 6.57 -2.87 16.41
C GLY A 79 5.35 -2.61 15.53
N LYS A 80 5.43 -1.68 14.56
CA LYS A 80 4.35 -1.38 13.61
C LYS A 80 4.26 -2.38 12.46
N ILE A 81 5.38 -3.04 12.13
CA ILE A 81 5.44 -4.15 11.18
C ILE A 81 6.37 -5.24 11.73
N GLU A 82 6.05 -6.50 11.49
CA GLU A 82 6.85 -7.64 11.97
C GLU A 82 7.82 -8.17 10.90
N GLY A 83 8.74 -9.04 11.32
CA GLY A 83 9.86 -9.53 10.51
C GLY A 83 9.52 -9.85 9.05
N ARG A 84 8.51 -10.69 8.79
CA ARG A 84 8.17 -11.06 7.40
C ARG A 84 7.65 -9.88 6.57
N LEU A 85 6.85 -8.99 7.18
CA LEU A 85 6.36 -7.79 6.50
C LEU A 85 7.51 -6.81 6.21
N PHE A 86 8.45 -6.70 7.15
CA PHE A 86 9.68 -5.94 6.94
C PHE A 86 10.51 -6.51 5.78
N ASP A 87 10.69 -7.83 5.71
CA ASP A 87 11.44 -8.48 4.63
C ASP A 87 10.81 -8.21 3.26
N TRP A 88 9.48 -8.28 3.17
CA TRP A 88 8.74 -7.91 1.96
C TRP A 88 8.97 -6.45 1.59
N ALA A 89 8.78 -5.52 2.53
CA ALA A 89 8.97 -4.10 2.28
C ALA A 89 10.41 -3.77 1.84
N GLN A 90 11.42 -4.49 2.36
CA GLN A 90 12.80 -4.37 1.91
C GLN A 90 13.01 -4.87 0.49
N ALA A 91 12.43 -6.01 0.13
CA ALA A 91 12.49 -6.54 -1.24
C ALA A 91 11.84 -5.57 -2.24
N LEU A 92 10.67 -5.02 -1.89
CA LEU A 92 9.97 -4.02 -2.71
C LEU A 92 10.77 -2.72 -2.87
N ARG A 93 11.44 -2.26 -1.80
CA ARG A 93 12.36 -1.12 -1.88
C ARG A 93 13.50 -1.40 -2.86
N VAL A 94 14.08 -2.60 -2.83
CA VAL A 94 15.18 -2.98 -3.74
C VAL A 94 14.69 -2.99 -5.19
N LEU A 95 13.55 -3.62 -5.47
CA LEU A 95 12.94 -3.65 -6.80
C LEU A 95 12.62 -2.24 -7.32
N GLY A 96 12.02 -1.39 -6.48
CA GLY A 96 11.73 -0.01 -6.85
C GLY A 96 12.98 0.85 -7.05
N ASN A 97 14.06 0.57 -6.30
CA ASN A 97 15.36 1.21 -6.54
C ASN A 97 15.95 0.79 -7.89
N GLN A 98 15.88 -0.49 -8.25
CA GLN A 98 16.29 -0.99 -9.56
C GLN A 98 15.54 -0.25 -10.67
N GLY A 99 14.22 -0.08 -10.51
CA GLY A 99 13.42 0.63 -11.51
C GLY A 99 13.66 2.14 -11.60
N ALA A 100 14.16 2.78 -10.53
CA ALA A 100 14.45 4.21 -10.51
C ALA A 100 15.84 4.57 -11.07
N HIS A 101 16.78 3.62 -11.03
CA HIS A 101 18.12 3.82 -11.55
C HIS A 101 18.21 3.34 -13.01
N PHE A 102 18.85 4.16 -13.86
CA PHE A 102 19.13 3.75 -15.23
C PHE A 102 20.08 2.55 -15.23
N SER A 103 19.57 1.38 -15.63
CA SER A 103 20.30 0.13 -15.74
C SER A 103 19.72 -0.71 -16.88
N GLU A 104 20.45 -1.73 -17.32
CA GLU A 104 19.95 -2.66 -18.35
C GLU A 104 18.91 -3.65 -17.81
N GLU A 105 18.81 -3.78 -16.47
CA GLU A 105 17.91 -4.71 -15.81
C GLU A 105 16.49 -4.12 -15.68
N SER A 106 15.61 -4.54 -16.59
CA SER A 106 14.18 -4.20 -16.52
C SER A 106 13.44 -5.02 -15.44
N VAL A 107 12.37 -4.45 -14.87
CA VAL A 107 11.48 -5.17 -13.98
C VAL A 107 10.57 -6.10 -14.81
N SER A 108 10.50 -7.38 -14.44
CA SER A 108 9.63 -8.34 -15.12
C SER A 108 8.14 -8.06 -14.83
N ARG A 109 7.26 -8.63 -15.66
CA ARG A 109 5.82 -8.54 -15.42
C ARG A 109 5.45 -9.22 -14.10
N GLU A 110 6.07 -10.35 -13.82
CA GLU A 110 5.85 -11.16 -12.63
C GLU A 110 6.25 -10.38 -11.38
N ASP A 111 7.46 -9.81 -11.36
CA ASP A 111 7.94 -9.00 -10.23
C ASP A 111 7.07 -7.78 -9.99
N ALA A 112 6.61 -7.10 -11.05
CA ALA A 112 5.72 -5.96 -10.91
C ALA A 112 4.33 -6.35 -10.37
N ALA A 113 3.81 -7.52 -10.77
CA ALA A 113 2.54 -8.03 -10.27
C ALA A 113 2.65 -8.36 -8.77
N ASP A 114 3.71 -9.09 -8.38
CA ASP A 114 4.00 -9.44 -7.00
C ASP A 114 4.23 -8.17 -6.17
N ALA A 115 4.91 -7.16 -6.72
CA ALA A 115 5.14 -5.90 -6.04
C ALA A 115 3.84 -5.18 -5.68
N LEU A 116 2.88 -5.14 -6.59
CA LEU A 116 1.56 -4.54 -6.34
C LEU A 116 0.80 -5.30 -5.25
N SER A 117 0.76 -6.64 -5.34
CA SER A 117 0.06 -7.48 -4.38
C SER A 117 0.66 -7.42 -2.97
N LEU A 118 1.99 -7.44 -2.86
CA LEU A 118 2.69 -7.36 -1.58
C LEU A 118 2.58 -5.96 -0.95
N ALA A 119 2.65 -4.90 -1.77
CA ALA A 119 2.43 -3.54 -1.29
C ALA A 119 1.01 -3.34 -0.77
N GLU A 120 0.00 -3.82 -1.49
CA GLU A 120 -1.39 -3.78 -1.05
C GLU A 120 -1.61 -4.58 0.25
N ALA A 121 -0.96 -5.75 0.39
CA ALA A 121 -1.00 -6.52 1.63
C ALA A 121 -0.39 -5.77 2.82
N LEU A 122 0.73 -5.07 2.63
CA LEU A 122 1.36 -4.22 3.65
C LEU A 122 0.44 -3.07 4.08
N LEU A 123 -0.19 -2.38 3.12
CA LEU A 123 -1.12 -1.30 3.42
C LEU A 123 -2.37 -1.81 4.16
N ASN A 124 -2.93 -2.94 3.73
CA ASN A 124 -4.05 -3.56 4.43
C ASN A 124 -3.67 -3.98 5.86
N TYR A 125 -2.45 -4.48 6.08
CA TYR A 125 -1.97 -4.81 7.41
C TYR A 125 -1.99 -3.58 8.34
N ILE A 126 -1.30 -2.51 7.94
CA ILE A 126 -1.12 -1.32 8.77
C ILE A 126 -2.42 -0.56 8.98
N TYR A 127 -3.25 -0.40 7.95
CA TYR A 127 -4.41 0.52 8.00
C TYR A 127 -5.75 -0.16 8.24
N VAL A 128 -5.87 -1.45 7.92
CA VAL A 128 -7.17 -2.13 7.96
C VAL A 128 -7.19 -3.20 9.03
N PHE A 129 -6.22 -4.12 9.01
CA PHE A 129 -6.21 -5.25 9.93
C PHE A 129 -5.83 -4.84 11.35
N ALA A 130 -4.88 -3.91 11.51
CA ALA A 130 -4.56 -3.34 12.82
C ALA A 130 -5.80 -2.70 13.48
N ALA A 131 -6.49 -1.80 12.76
CA ALA A 131 -7.70 -1.14 13.26
C ALA A 131 -8.82 -2.15 13.60
N LYS A 132 -9.08 -3.12 12.71
CA LYS A 132 -10.07 -4.18 12.97
C LYS A 132 -9.74 -5.01 14.20
N TYR A 133 -8.45 -5.27 14.44
CA TYR A 133 -8.01 -6.01 15.61
C TYR A 133 -8.24 -5.20 16.91
N GLU A 134 -7.92 -3.91 16.90
CA GLU A 134 -8.19 -3.01 18.04
C GLU A 134 -9.68 -2.94 18.36
N GLU A 135 -10.54 -2.76 17.36
CA GLU A 135 -12.00 -2.78 17.52
C GLU A 135 -12.50 -4.11 18.11
N PHE A 136 -11.93 -5.23 17.65
CA PHE A 136 -12.25 -6.55 18.19
C PHE A 136 -11.86 -6.68 19.66
N GLN A 137 -10.65 -6.23 20.03
CA GLN A 137 -10.18 -6.26 21.42
C GLN A 137 -11.04 -5.38 22.33
N ASN A 138 -11.36 -4.17 21.89
CA ASN A 138 -12.22 -3.25 22.64
C ASN A 138 -13.60 -3.85 22.90
N ARG A 139 -14.24 -4.47 21.89
CA ARG A 139 -15.53 -5.15 22.06
C ARG A 139 -15.46 -6.30 23.07
N ARG A 140 -14.37 -7.08 23.05
CA ARG A 140 -14.18 -8.20 24.00
C ARG A 140 -13.98 -7.73 25.43
N GLN A 141 -13.24 -6.64 25.64
CA GLN A 141 -13.02 -6.08 26.98
C GLN A 141 -14.32 -5.47 27.54
N SER A 142 -15.09 -4.75 26.73
CA SER A 142 -16.39 -4.19 27.14
C SER A 142 -17.47 -5.22 27.45
N SER A 143 -17.36 -6.44 26.89
CA SER A 143 -18.30 -7.54 27.17
C SER A 143 -17.91 -8.37 28.40
N ALA A 144 -16.70 -8.15 28.94
CA ALA A 144 -16.16 -8.88 30.09
C ALA A 144 -16.28 -8.08 31.42
N ASN A 145 -16.63 -6.80 31.35
CA ASN A 145 -16.98 -5.92 32.47
C ASN A 145 -18.49 -5.77 32.59
#